data_AF-F3P6P8-F1
#
_entry.id   AF-F3P6P8-F1
#
_cell.length_a   1.000
_cell.length_b   1.000
_cell.length_c   1.000
_cell.angle_alpha   90.00
_cell.angle_beta   90.00
_cell.angle_gamma   90.00
#
_symmetry.space_group_name_H-M   'P 1'
#
loop_
_entity.id
_entity.type
_entity.pdbx_description
1 polymer ?
#
loop_
_entity_poly.entity_id
_entity_poly.type
_entity_poly.pdbx_seq_one_letter_code
_entity_poly.pdbx_strand_id
1 'polypeptide(L)'
;MSVSPAGEPWQLITSLARSTASEVSQSTLRKDISRTLPAPSEATVAKLLELLERVFILETIQPWAVSLRSKARLRRSPKYHSADPALAAAALRADTSRLSTDLATLGFLFESAAIHDLLVHTEALGGHLYHYRDSNGHEIDAVITMPNGSWAAIEVKVGGGQVQRGAQSLASAIAQIDMAPPAFKAVITGTGFRATLPDGTITFPLHELRP
;
A
#
# COMPACT_ATOMS: atom_id res chain seq x y z
N MET A 1 -12.23 -6.04 38.58
CA MET A 1 -10.83 -5.84 38.16
C MET A 1 -10.84 -5.66 36.65
N SER A 2 -10.82 -4.42 36.17
CA SER A 2 -10.89 -4.11 34.73
C SER A 2 -9.54 -4.40 34.09
N VAL A 3 -9.44 -5.49 33.35
CA VAL A 3 -8.29 -5.74 32.48
C VAL A 3 -8.35 -4.68 31.38
N SER A 4 -7.35 -3.80 31.31
CA SER A 4 -7.23 -2.85 30.19
C SER A 4 -7.16 -3.66 28.88
N PRO A 5 -8.01 -3.43 27.85
CA PRO A 5 -8.28 -4.47 26.85
C PRO A 5 -7.18 -4.71 25.81
N ALA A 6 -6.03 -4.07 25.91
CA ALA A 6 -5.03 -4.08 24.84
C ALA A 6 -3.60 -4.00 25.41
N GLY A 7 -2.88 -5.12 25.37
CA GLY A 7 -1.44 -5.14 25.61
C GLY A 7 -0.66 -4.41 24.52
N GLU A 8 0.66 -4.29 24.70
CA GLU A 8 1.60 -3.66 23.76
C GLU A 8 1.38 -4.05 22.28
N PRO A 9 1.13 -5.34 21.92
CA PRO A 9 0.95 -5.73 20.52
C PRO A 9 -0.26 -5.07 19.85
N TRP A 10 -1.36 -4.89 20.58
CA TRP A 10 -2.59 -4.32 20.00
C TRP A 10 -2.46 -2.82 19.70
N GLN A 11 -1.65 -2.08 20.46
CA GLN A 11 -1.39 -0.67 20.15
C GLN A 11 -0.50 -0.48 18.93
N LEU A 12 0.50 -1.35 18.75
CA LEU A 12 1.29 -1.37 17.52
C LEU A 12 0.39 -1.69 16.32
N ILE A 13 -0.46 -2.71 16.43
CA ILE A 13 -1.46 -3.04 15.39
C ILE A 13 -2.37 -1.84 15.11
N THR A 14 -2.84 -1.14 16.13
CA THR A 14 -3.67 0.06 15.95
C THR A 14 -2.92 1.21 15.28
N SER A 15 -1.64 1.43 15.62
CA SER A 15 -0.79 2.45 14.99
C SER A 15 -0.50 2.12 13.52
N LEU A 16 -0.21 0.85 13.23
CA LEU A 16 -0.06 0.33 11.87
C LEU A 16 -1.37 0.46 11.08
N ALA A 17 -2.51 0.13 11.68
CA ALA A 17 -3.81 0.28 11.04
C ALA A 17 -4.13 1.75 10.68
N ARG A 18 -3.77 2.72 11.53
CA ARG A 18 -3.90 4.16 11.21
C ARG A 18 -3.00 4.61 10.07
N SER A 19 -1.90 3.89 9.86
CA SER A 19 -0.89 4.18 8.85
C SER A 19 -0.96 3.21 7.66
N THR A 20 -2.03 2.41 7.56
CA THR A 20 -2.16 1.42 6.48
C THR A 20 -2.09 2.11 5.13
N ALA A 21 -1.44 1.48 4.16
CA ALA A 21 -1.22 2.05 2.83
C ALA A 21 -0.45 3.38 2.77
N SER A 22 0.12 3.83 3.90
CA SER A 22 0.91 5.05 3.99
C SER A 22 2.38 4.73 4.29
N GLU A 23 3.28 5.59 3.81
CA GLU A 23 4.68 5.57 4.28
C GLU A 23 4.73 6.08 5.72
N VAL A 24 5.14 5.22 6.66
CA VAL A 24 5.36 5.60 8.05
C VAL A 24 6.77 5.19 8.50
N SER A 25 7.51 6.13 9.09
CA SER A 25 8.84 5.82 9.62
C SER A 25 8.74 5.01 10.91
N GLN A 26 9.73 4.16 11.16
CA GLN A 26 9.84 3.46 12.46
C GLN A 26 9.88 4.44 13.64
N SER A 27 10.44 5.65 13.44
CA SER A 27 10.45 6.70 14.46
C SER A 27 9.05 7.23 14.81
N THR A 28 8.12 7.27 13.85
CA THR A 28 6.71 7.62 14.08
C THR A 28 5.98 6.48 14.78
N LEU A 29 6.14 5.24 14.32
CA LEU A 29 5.58 4.06 14.99
C LEU A 29 6.05 3.95 16.45
N ARG A 30 7.34 4.22 16.70
CA ARG A 30 7.92 4.26 18.05
C ARG A 30 7.21 5.26 18.96
N LYS A 31 6.92 6.47 18.46
CA LYS A 31 6.20 7.50 19.22
C LYS A 31 4.78 7.05 19.54
N ASP A 32 4.10 6.41 18.60
CA ASP A 32 2.73 5.95 18.77
C ASP A 32 2.59 4.88 19.87
N ILE A 33 3.52 3.93 19.94
CA ILE A 33 3.48 2.85 20.94
C ILE A 33 4.09 3.25 22.29
N SER A 34 4.73 4.42 22.40
CA SER A 34 5.39 4.89 23.62
C SER A 34 4.43 5.07 24.81
N ARG A 35 3.12 5.13 24.57
CA ARG A 35 2.10 5.22 25.62
C ARG A 35 1.89 3.91 26.39
N THR A 36 2.25 2.76 25.81
CA THR A 36 2.09 1.45 26.46
C THR A 36 3.39 0.68 26.60
N LEU A 37 4.35 0.91 25.71
CA LEU A 37 5.73 0.48 25.89
C LEU A 37 6.60 1.73 26.08
N PRO A 38 6.90 2.16 27.32
CA PRO A 38 7.67 3.37 27.56
C PRO A 38 9.05 3.32 26.93
N ALA A 39 9.38 4.33 26.12
CA ALA A 39 10.69 4.50 25.46
C ALA A 39 11.22 3.24 24.74
N PRO A 40 10.47 2.66 23.77
CA PRO A 40 10.96 1.52 23.02
C PRO A 40 12.20 1.92 22.21
N SER A 41 13.20 1.05 22.14
CA SER A 41 14.33 1.28 21.23
C SER A 41 13.90 1.06 19.77
N GLU A 42 14.67 1.59 18.81
CA GLU A 42 14.41 1.33 17.38
C GLU A 42 14.54 -0.16 17.06
N ALA A 43 15.52 -0.84 17.66
CA ALA A 43 15.68 -2.29 17.54
C ALA A 43 14.45 -3.06 18.07
N THR A 44 13.80 -2.56 19.12
CA THR A 44 12.56 -3.15 19.63
C THR A 44 11.42 -3.00 18.62
N VAL A 45 11.25 -1.82 18.03
CA VAL A 45 10.22 -1.59 17.01
C VAL A 45 10.46 -2.47 15.78
N ALA A 46 11.69 -2.52 15.29
CA ALA A 46 12.07 -3.36 14.15
C ALA A 46 11.76 -4.84 14.42
N LYS A 47 12.11 -5.35 15.61
CA LYS A 47 11.81 -6.73 16.02
C LYS A 47 10.31 -6.99 16.12
N LEU A 48 9.53 -6.04 16.61
CA LEU A 48 8.06 -6.19 16.66
C LEU A 48 7.45 -6.23 15.25
N LEU A 49 7.92 -5.39 14.33
CA LEU A 49 7.48 -5.44 12.93
C LEU A 49 7.84 -6.79 12.29
N GLU A 50 9.08 -7.26 12.45
CA GLU A 50 9.52 -8.58 11.97
C GLU A 50 8.64 -9.69 12.55
N LEU A 51 8.30 -9.63 13.84
CA LEU A 51 7.42 -10.63 14.45
C LEU A 51 6.00 -10.60 13.84
N LEU A 52 5.44 -9.41 13.57
CA LEU A 52 4.13 -9.25 12.95
C LEU A 52 4.10 -9.78 11.51
N GLU A 53 5.17 -9.57 10.74
CA GLU A 53 5.35 -10.17 9.41
C GLU A 53 5.40 -11.71 9.49
N ARG A 54 6.21 -12.25 10.41
CA ARG A 54 6.38 -13.71 10.58
C ARG A 54 5.12 -14.44 11.01
N VAL A 55 4.18 -13.76 11.65
CA VAL A 55 2.88 -14.34 12.04
C VAL A 55 1.74 -13.90 11.12
N PHE A 56 2.06 -13.35 9.94
CA PHE A 56 1.11 -12.98 8.90
C PHE A 56 0.04 -11.96 9.36
N ILE A 57 0.45 -11.00 10.19
CA ILE A 57 -0.38 -9.84 10.56
C ILE A 57 -0.07 -8.64 9.67
N LEU A 58 1.18 -8.55 9.22
CA LEU A 58 1.71 -7.40 8.50
C LEU A 58 2.35 -7.83 7.19
N GLU A 59 2.06 -7.08 6.12
CA GLU A 59 2.73 -7.16 4.84
C GLU A 59 3.52 -5.87 4.61
N THR A 60 4.80 -6.01 4.27
CA THR A 60 5.71 -4.88 4.08
C THR A 60 6.08 -4.77 2.61
N ILE A 61 5.53 -3.75 1.94
CA ILE A 61 5.82 -3.47 0.55
C ILE A 61 7.04 -2.56 0.47
N GLN A 62 8.09 -3.06 -0.18
CA GLN A 62 9.34 -2.33 -0.33
C GLN A 62 9.23 -1.24 -1.42
N PRO A 63 9.98 -0.14 -1.30
CA PRO A 63 10.07 0.85 -2.36
C PRO A 63 10.80 0.27 -3.58
N TRP A 64 10.30 0.55 -4.77
CA TRP A 64 10.90 0.10 -6.01
C TRP A 64 12.19 0.86 -6.31
N ALA A 65 13.33 0.18 -6.17
CA ALA A 65 14.65 0.74 -6.43
C ALA A 65 14.90 0.95 -7.93
N VAL A 66 14.38 2.04 -8.48
CA VAL A 66 14.69 2.51 -9.84
C VAL A 66 16.14 2.97 -9.96
N SER A 67 16.72 2.89 -11.17
CA SER A 67 18.15 3.16 -11.41
C SER A 67 18.62 4.53 -10.91
N LEU A 68 19.94 4.66 -10.70
CA LEU A 68 20.64 5.87 -10.24
C LEU A 68 20.39 7.13 -11.10
N ARG A 69 19.89 6.99 -12.34
CA ARG A 69 19.64 8.09 -13.28
C ARG A 69 18.20 8.62 -13.30
N SER A 70 17.34 8.14 -12.41
CA SER A 70 15.97 8.65 -12.28
C SER A 70 15.96 10.17 -12.03
N LYS A 71 15.02 10.89 -12.65
CA LYS A 71 14.96 12.36 -12.60
C LYS A 71 14.66 12.89 -11.20
N ALA A 72 14.04 12.07 -10.35
CA ALA A 72 13.70 12.38 -8.98
C ALA A 72 14.28 11.34 -8.02
N ARG A 73 14.60 11.77 -6.79
CA ARG A 73 15.18 10.89 -5.77
C ARG A 73 14.08 10.03 -5.15
N LEU A 74 14.27 8.71 -5.19
CA LEU A 74 13.36 7.74 -4.57
C LEU A 74 13.32 7.89 -3.05
N ARG A 75 12.12 7.83 -2.45
CA ARG A 75 11.93 7.65 -1.00
C ARG A 75 12.08 6.18 -0.63
N ARG A 76 12.79 5.91 0.46
CA ARG A 76 13.22 4.56 0.85
C ARG A 76 12.39 3.93 1.97
N SER A 77 11.32 4.59 2.41
CA SER A 77 10.49 4.04 3.49
C SER A 77 9.55 2.99 2.90
N PRO A 78 9.42 1.81 3.50
CA PRO A 78 8.41 0.84 3.08
C PRO A 78 7.00 1.35 3.40
N LYS A 79 6.00 0.79 2.71
CA LYS A 79 4.60 0.84 3.09
C LYS A 79 4.25 -0.41 3.89
N TYR A 80 3.49 -0.23 4.97
CA TYR A 80 2.98 -1.32 5.78
C TYR A 80 1.48 -1.49 5.52
N HIS A 81 1.07 -2.72 5.24
CA HIS A 81 -0.32 -3.11 5.06
C HIS A 81 -0.66 -4.19 6.08
N SER A 82 -1.88 -4.18 6.62
CA SER A 82 -2.35 -5.36 7.34
C SER A 82 -2.55 -6.50 6.34
N ALA A 83 -2.12 -7.70 6.69
CA ALA A 83 -2.28 -8.88 5.84
C ALA A 83 -3.76 -9.15 5.47
N ASP A 84 -4.68 -8.73 6.35
CA ASP A 84 -6.10 -8.61 6.07
C ASP A 84 -6.57 -7.16 6.35
N PRO A 85 -7.10 -6.42 5.37
CA PRO A 85 -7.68 -5.09 5.58
C PRO A 85 -8.79 -5.06 6.65
N ALA A 86 -9.51 -6.17 6.86
CA ALA A 86 -10.51 -6.28 7.90
C ALA A 86 -9.89 -6.20 9.31
N LEU A 87 -8.64 -6.64 9.48
CA LEU A 87 -7.90 -6.49 10.74
C LEU A 87 -7.64 -5.01 11.04
N ALA A 88 -7.24 -4.23 10.04
CA ALA A 88 -7.06 -2.80 10.17
C ALA A 88 -8.39 -2.09 10.50
N ALA A 89 -9.48 -2.44 9.79
CA ALA A 89 -10.81 -1.92 10.09
C ALA A 89 -11.26 -2.24 11.53
N ALA A 90 -11.05 -3.47 11.99
CA ALA A 90 -11.37 -3.89 13.35
C ALA A 90 -10.53 -3.13 14.40
N ALA A 91 -9.23 -2.98 14.17
CA ALA A 91 -8.33 -2.23 15.05
C ALA A 91 -8.72 -0.74 15.16
N LEU A 92 -9.18 -0.15 14.06
CA LEU A 92 -9.69 1.23 14.01
C LEU A 92 -11.12 1.38 14.53
N ARG A 93 -11.83 0.27 14.80
CA ARG A 93 -13.29 0.27 15.03
C ARG A 93 -14.03 1.02 13.93
N ALA A 94 -13.62 0.78 12.68
CA ALA A 94 -14.16 1.40 11.48
C ALA A 94 -15.25 0.50 10.90
N ASP A 95 -16.47 0.62 11.44
CA ASP A 95 -17.65 -0.04 10.90
C ASP A 95 -18.13 0.63 9.60
N THR A 96 -19.13 0.02 8.95
CA THR A 96 -19.71 0.50 7.69
C THR A 96 -20.26 1.93 7.81
N SER A 97 -20.86 2.28 8.94
CA SER A 97 -21.38 3.63 9.19
C SER A 97 -20.25 4.65 9.18
N ARG A 98 -19.13 4.38 9.87
CA ARG A 98 -17.97 5.27 9.90
C ARG A 98 -17.29 5.38 8.54
N LEU A 99 -17.04 4.24 7.89
CA LEU A 99 -16.39 4.19 6.58
C LEU A 99 -17.21 4.87 5.47
N SER A 100 -18.54 4.90 5.61
CA SER A 100 -19.40 5.64 4.68
C SER A 100 -19.21 7.17 4.76
N THR A 101 -18.71 7.68 5.88
CA THR A 101 -18.47 9.11 6.12
C THR A 101 -16.99 9.51 6.07
N ASP A 102 -16.09 8.54 6.26
CA ASP A 102 -14.63 8.73 6.16
C ASP A 102 -14.07 7.97 4.94
N LEU A 103 -14.26 8.60 3.77
CA LEU A 103 -13.81 8.04 2.50
C LEU A 103 -12.28 7.95 2.36
N ALA A 104 -11.53 8.72 3.16
CA ALA A 104 -10.07 8.65 3.17
C ALA A 104 -9.61 7.33 3.82
N THR A 105 -10.13 7.01 5.02
CA THR A 105 -9.87 5.73 5.67
C THR A 105 -10.35 4.56 4.82
N LEU A 106 -11.55 4.66 4.21
CA LEU A 106 -12.02 3.64 3.26
C LEU A 106 -11.06 3.47 2.08
N GLY A 107 -10.50 4.57 1.56
CA GLY A 107 -9.49 4.56 0.51
C GLY A 107 -8.26 3.75 0.88
N PHE A 108 -7.67 3.99 2.05
CA PHE A 108 -6.48 3.26 2.52
C PHE A 108 -6.74 1.77 2.75
N LEU A 109 -7.91 1.42 3.28
CA LEU A 109 -8.32 0.02 3.44
C LEU A 109 -8.55 -0.67 2.10
N PHE A 110 -9.16 0.03 1.14
CA PHE A 110 -9.38 -0.49 -0.21
C PHE A 110 -8.07 -0.65 -0.99
N GLU A 111 -7.13 0.30 -0.87
CA GLU A 111 -5.77 0.15 -1.39
C GLU A 111 -5.11 -1.09 -0.79
N SER A 112 -5.19 -1.27 0.53
CA SER A 112 -4.61 -2.45 1.19
C SER A 112 -5.22 -3.77 0.70
N ALA A 113 -6.53 -3.81 0.42
CA ALA A 113 -7.19 -4.98 -0.17
C ALA A 113 -6.66 -5.30 -1.58
N ALA A 114 -6.55 -4.28 -2.43
CA ALA A 114 -6.00 -4.46 -3.77
C ALA A 114 -4.53 -4.89 -3.75
N ILE A 115 -3.72 -4.32 -2.86
CA ILE A 115 -2.31 -4.70 -2.68
C ILE A 115 -2.18 -6.14 -2.20
N HIS A 116 -3.03 -6.60 -1.29
CA HIS A 116 -3.05 -7.99 -0.85
C HIS A 116 -3.25 -8.96 -2.03
N ASP A 117 -4.32 -8.76 -2.82
CA ASP A 117 -4.62 -9.65 -3.96
C ASP A 117 -3.51 -9.57 -5.04
N LEU A 118 -2.99 -8.37 -5.30
CA LEU A 118 -1.87 -8.18 -6.23
C LEU A 118 -0.61 -8.89 -5.77
N LEU A 119 -0.28 -8.84 -4.49
CA LEU A 119 0.88 -9.51 -3.92
C LEU A 119 0.78 -11.01 -4.14
N VAL A 120 -0.34 -11.61 -3.75
CA VAL A 120 -0.61 -13.06 -3.89
C VAL A 120 -0.48 -13.50 -5.35
N HIS A 121 -1.09 -12.79 -6.30
CA HIS A 121 -1.02 -13.15 -7.72
C HIS A 121 0.35 -12.92 -8.32
N THR A 122 1.01 -11.82 -7.96
CA THR A 122 2.33 -11.47 -8.48
C THR A 122 3.37 -12.51 -8.06
N GLU A 123 3.37 -12.90 -6.79
CA GLU A 123 4.28 -13.92 -6.27
C GLU A 123 4.00 -15.30 -6.87
N ALA A 124 2.73 -15.66 -7.06
CA ALA A 124 2.35 -16.91 -7.72
C ALA A 124 2.87 -17.00 -9.18
N LEU A 125 3.01 -15.85 -9.85
CA LEU A 125 3.59 -15.74 -11.20
C LEU A 125 5.13 -15.60 -11.19
N GLY A 126 5.76 -15.62 -10.02
CA GLY A 126 7.21 -15.46 -9.86
C GLY A 126 7.72 -14.02 -9.99
N GLY A 127 6.82 -13.04 -9.88
CA GLY A 127 7.15 -11.62 -9.85
C GLY A 127 7.35 -11.08 -8.44
N HIS A 128 7.61 -9.78 -8.34
CA HIS A 128 7.70 -9.03 -7.09
C HIS A 128 6.84 -7.78 -7.14
N LEU A 129 6.19 -7.46 -6.02
CA LEU A 129 5.40 -6.26 -5.82
C LEU A 129 6.18 -5.22 -5.00
N TYR A 130 6.15 -3.98 -5.45
CA TYR A 130 6.76 -2.82 -4.81
C TYR A 130 5.79 -1.64 -4.81
N HIS A 131 6.15 -0.54 -4.16
CA HIS A 131 5.51 0.77 -4.37
C HIS A 131 6.53 1.76 -4.94
N TYR A 132 6.09 2.87 -5.52
CA TYR A 132 6.99 3.94 -5.94
C TYR A 132 6.58 5.27 -5.32
N ARG A 133 7.56 6.03 -4.82
CA ARG A 133 7.38 7.43 -4.43
C ARG A 133 8.65 8.22 -4.62
N ASP A 134 8.54 9.39 -5.23
CA ASP A 134 9.69 10.27 -5.47
C ASP A 134 9.72 11.51 -4.55
N SER A 135 10.80 12.29 -4.68
CA SER A 135 10.98 13.54 -3.94
C SER A 135 10.02 14.66 -4.36
N ASN A 136 9.41 14.56 -5.54
CA ASN A 136 8.45 15.51 -6.08
C ASN A 136 7.00 15.17 -5.67
N GLY A 137 6.80 14.04 -4.98
CA GLY A 137 5.50 13.60 -4.48
C GLY A 137 4.69 12.78 -5.49
N HIS A 138 5.29 12.31 -6.58
CA HIS A 138 4.62 11.35 -7.45
C HIS A 138 4.65 9.96 -6.82
N GLU A 139 3.53 9.25 -6.94
CA GLU A 139 3.31 7.95 -6.33
C GLU A 139 2.77 6.94 -7.36
N ILE A 140 3.13 5.68 -7.17
CA ILE A 140 2.47 4.53 -7.80
C ILE A 140 2.20 3.54 -6.66
N ASP A 141 0.93 3.20 -6.46
CA ASP A 141 0.50 2.35 -5.34
C ASP A 141 1.13 0.96 -5.42
N ALA A 142 1.15 0.37 -6.63
CA ALA A 142 1.78 -0.91 -6.90
C ALA A 142 2.64 -0.89 -8.17
N VAL A 143 3.87 -1.36 -8.03
CA VAL A 143 4.78 -1.68 -9.15
C VAL A 143 5.06 -3.17 -9.15
N ILE A 144 4.66 -3.85 -10.22
CA ILE A 144 4.99 -5.26 -10.42
C ILE A 144 6.27 -5.35 -11.25
N THR A 145 7.19 -6.22 -10.89
CA THR A 145 8.35 -6.58 -11.71
C THR A 145 8.40 -8.09 -11.94
N MET A 146 8.80 -8.49 -13.14
CA MET A 146 8.91 -9.89 -13.54
C MET A 146 10.38 -10.28 -13.79
N PRO A 147 10.74 -11.58 -13.72
CA PRO A 147 12.11 -12.04 -13.94
C PRO A 147 12.70 -11.68 -15.32
N ASN A 148 11.86 -11.45 -16.33
CA ASN A 148 12.27 -11.02 -17.66
C ASN A 148 12.56 -9.51 -17.76
N GLY A 149 12.50 -8.77 -16.65
CA GLY A 149 12.72 -7.32 -16.57
C GLY A 149 11.53 -6.46 -16.98
N SER A 150 10.40 -7.06 -17.39
CA SER A 150 9.17 -6.30 -17.60
C SER A 150 8.57 -5.84 -16.27
N TRP A 151 7.86 -4.72 -16.31
CA TRP A 151 7.22 -4.15 -15.13
C TRP A 151 5.86 -3.53 -15.48
N ALA A 152 5.02 -3.35 -14.48
CA ALA A 152 3.71 -2.72 -14.63
C ALA A 152 3.47 -1.70 -13.51
N ALA A 153 2.65 -0.68 -13.79
CA ALA A 153 2.30 0.37 -12.85
C ALA A 153 0.79 0.36 -12.56
N ILE A 154 0.43 0.32 -11.28
CA ILE A 154 -0.97 0.18 -10.86
C ILE A 154 -1.31 1.25 -9.83
N GLU A 155 -2.45 1.89 -10.04
CA GLU A 155 -3.08 2.84 -9.12
C GLU A 155 -4.38 2.23 -8.58
N VAL A 156 -4.71 2.51 -7.33
CA VAL A 156 -5.96 2.06 -6.71
C VAL A 156 -6.85 3.26 -6.40
N LYS A 157 -8.14 3.16 -6.74
CA LYS A 157 -9.16 4.18 -6.46
C LYS A 157 -10.47 3.56 -6.01
N VAL A 158 -11.10 4.08 -4.96
CA VAL A 158 -12.38 3.53 -4.48
C VAL A 158 -13.47 3.66 -5.55
N GLY A 159 -13.58 4.83 -6.18
CA GLY A 159 -14.67 5.16 -7.10
C GLY A 159 -14.27 5.14 -8.57
N GLY A 160 -15.12 4.58 -9.43
CA GLY A 160 -14.93 4.62 -10.89
C GLY A 160 -14.80 6.04 -11.48
N GLY A 161 -15.42 7.04 -10.84
CA GLY A 161 -15.28 8.46 -11.22
C GLY A 161 -13.87 9.04 -11.03
N GLN A 162 -12.96 8.31 -10.37
CA GLN A 162 -11.58 8.72 -10.14
C GLN A 162 -10.58 8.10 -11.14
N VAL A 163 -11.04 7.24 -12.05
CA VAL A 163 -10.19 6.54 -13.03
C VAL A 163 -9.29 7.50 -13.81
N GLN A 164 -9.86 8.59 -14.33
CA GLN A 164 -9.10 9.55 -15.13
C GLN A 164 -7.97 10.22 -14.31
N ARG A 165 -8.22 10.52 -13.03
CA ARG A 165 -7.21 11.09 -12.13
C ARG A 165 -6.12 10.07 -11.81
N GLY A 166 -6.49 8.80 -11.61
CA GLY A 166 -5.53 7.71 -11.42
C GLY A 166 -4.60 7.55 -12.63
N ALA A 167 -5.16 7.51 -13.84
CA ALA A 167 -4.37 7.42 -15.07
C ALA A 167 -3.40 8.59 -15.25
N GLN A 168 -3.84 9.82 -14.94
CA GLN A 168 -2.98 11.02 -14.96
C GLN A 168 -1.86 10.96 -13.93
N SER A 169 -2.15 10.43 -12.73
CA SER A 169 -1.17 10.28 -11.64
C SER A 169 -0.08 9.28 -12.05
N LEU A 170 -0.48 8.11 -12.59
CA LEU A 170 0.45 7.14 -13.16
C LEU A 170 1.31 7.74 -14.28
N ALA A 171 0.69 8.45 -15.23
CA ALA A 171 1.43 9.06 -16.33
C ALA A 171 2.50 10.05 -15.82
N SER A 172 2.16 10.83 -14.80
CA SER A 172 3.06 11.81 -14.19
C SER A 172 4.22 11.15 -13.46
N ALA A 173 3.95 10.07 -12.71
CA ALA A 173 4.95 9.28 -12.01
C ALA A 173 5.89 8.54 -12.99
N ILE A 174 5.33 7.85 -13.99
CA ILE A 174 6.09 7.11 -15.01
C ILE A 174 7.04 8.05 -15.77
N ALA A 175 6.65 9.29 -16.03
CA ALA A 175 7.50 10.27 -16.72
C ALA A 175 8.79 10.66 -15.95
N GLN A 176 8.87 10.34 -14.65
CA GLN A 176 10.06 10.55 -13.81
C GLN A 176 11.04 9.37 -13.84
N ILE A 177 10.60 8.22 -14.34
CA ILE A 177 11.33 6.95 -14.30
C ILE A 177 12.12 6.79 -15.59
N ASP A 178 13.44 6.73 -15.49
CA ASP A 178 14.36 6.59 -16.63
C ASP A 178 14.60 5.11 -16.98
N MET A 179 13.53 4.45 -17.45
CA MET A 179 13.50 3.04 -17.85
C MET A 179 12.60 2.85 -19.08
N ALA A 180 12.62 1.65 -19.67
CA ALA A 180 11.63 1.29 -20.68
C ALA A 180 10.20 1.46 -20.12
N PRO A 181 9.20 1.85 -20.94
CA PRO A 181 7.81 1.97 -20.51
C PRO A 181 7.30 0.67 -19.86
N PRO A 182 6.33 0.76 -18.94
CA PRO A 182 5.74 -0.44 -18.36
C PRO A 182 5.03 -1.27 -19.43
N ALA A 183 5.02 -2.59 -19.26
CA ALA A 183 4.28 -3.52 -20.13
C ALA A 183 2.79 -3.19 -20.16
N PHE A 184 2.24 -2.73 -19.03
CA PHE A 184 0.94 -2.09 -18.95
C PHE A 184 0.86 -1.14 -17.75
N LYS A 185 -0.13 -0.25 -17.77
CA LYS A 185 -0.53 0.56 -16.62
C LYS A 185 -2.01 0.38 -16.37
N ALA A 186 -2.41 0.31 -15.10
CA ALA A 186 -3.79 0.03 -14.74
C ALA A 186 -4.32 0.87 -13.57
N VAL A 187 -5.63 1.13 -13.56
CA VAL A 187 -6.35 1.69 -12.41
C VAL A 187 -7.36 0.66 -11.91
N ILE A 188 -7.14 0.13 -10.71
CA ILE A 188 -8.07 -0.79 -10.04
C ILE A 188 -9.11 0.03 -9.29
N THR A 189 -10.38 -0.36 -9.41
CA THR A 189 -11.50 0.37 -8.78
C THR A 189 -12.44 -0.49 -7.94
N GLY A 190 -13.17 0.13 -7.00
CA GLY A 190 -14.22 -0.56 -6.25
C GLY A 190 -15.55 -0.62 -7.00
N THR A 191 -15.90 0.45 -7.74
CA THR A 191 -17.21 0.62 -8.38
C THR A 191 -17.15 0.97 -9.87
N GLY A 192 -15.99 0.83 -10.51
CA GLY A 192 -15.79 1.13 -11.93
C GLY A 192 -16.10 -0.04 -12.86
N PHE A 193 -15.80 0.16 -14.14
CA PHE A 193 -15.97 -0.83 -15.20
C PHE A 193 -14.63 -1.19 -15.84
N ARG A 194 -14.60 -2.32 -16.54
CA ARG A 194 -13.47 -2.68 -17.39
C ARG A 194 -13.44 -1.84 -18.67
N ALA A 195 -12.34 -1.17 -18.94
CA ALA A 195 -12.09 -0.47 -20.20
C ALA A 195 -10.60 -0.20 -20.42
N THR A 196 -10.25 0.19 -21.65
CA THR A 196 -8.96 0.77 -21.98
C THR A 196 -9.17 2.24 -22.32
N LEU A 197 -8.48 3.13 -21.60
CA LEU A 197 -8.51 4.57 -21.84
C LEU A 197 -7.72 4.95 -23.10
N PRO A 198 -7.94 6.14 -23.68
CA PRO A 198 -7.21 6.58 -24.88
C PRO A 198 -5.68 6.60 -24.74
N ASP A 199 -5.16 6.72 -23.52
CA ASP A 199 -3.74 6.72 -23.21
C ASP A 199 -3.15 5.31 -22.96
N GLY A 200 -3.94 4.26 -23.24
CA GLY A 200 -3.58 2.86 -23.05
C GLY A 200 -3.75 2.33 -21.63
N THR A 201 -4.20 3.15 -20.67
CA THR A 201 -4.42 2.69 -19.28
C THR A 201 -5.61 1.76 -19.20
N ILE A 202 -5.43 0.60 -18.57
CA ILE A 202 -6.50 -0.37 -18.35
C ILE A 202 -7.20 -0.03 -17.03
N THR A 203 -8.52 0.09 -17.02
CA THR A 203 -9.31 0.15 -15.78
C THR A 203 -10.07 -1.15 -15.62
N PHE A 204 -10.21 -1.63 -14.39
CA PHE A 204 -11.10 -2.74 -14.04
C PHE A 204 -11.44 -2.70 -12.55
N PRO A 205 -12.59 -3.26 -12.13
CA PRO A 205 -12.92 -3.36 -10.72
C PRO A 205 -12.12 -4.49 -10.03
N LEU A 206 -11.85 -4.34 -8.73
CA LEU A 206 -11.02 -5.28 -7.95
C LEU A 206 -11.50 -6.73 -8.06
N HIS A 207 -12.83 -6.96 -8.06
CA HIS A 207 -13.39 -8.31 -8.16
C HIS A 207 -13.11 -9.04 -9.50
N GLU A 208 -12.56 -8.34 -10.50
CA GLU A 208 -12.12 -8.94 -11.76
C GLU A 208 -10.61 -9.25 -11.79
N LEU A 209 -9.87 -8.96 -10.71
CA LEU A 209 -8.46 -9.31 -10.58
C LEU A 209 -8.31 -10.84 -10.50
N ARG A 210 -7.34 -11.38 -11.24
CA ARG A 210 -7.07 -12.82 -11.35
C ARG A 210 -5.64 -13.08 -11.87
N PRO A 211 -5.07 -14.28 -11.64
CA PRO A 211 -3.80 -14.71 -12.22
C PRO A 211 -3.78 -14.73 -13.76
#